data_AF-A0AAW0NJQ5-F1
#
_entry.id   AF-A0AAW0NJQ5-F1
#
_cell.length_a   1.000
_cell.length_b   1.000
_cell.length_c   1.000
_cell.angle_alpha   90.00
_cell.angle_beta   90.00
_cell.angle_gamma   90.00
#
_symmetry.space_group_name_H-M   'P 1'
#
loop_
_entity.id
_entity.type
_entity.pdbx_description
1 polymer ?
#
loop_
_entity_poly.entity_id
_entity_poly.type
_entity_poly.pdbx_seq_one_letter_code
_entity_poly.pdbx_strand_id
1 'polypeptide(L)'
;MLLVLFVLLMLLVLFVLLMLLVCCSADAPVLFVLLMLLVLFVLLAAVSESASQGVQFSPVSPVQPVRSQRPADVRSEPSERHDHSLVSRKVELCDALRSCIESLQREKKILSAELKAHRELGQRVDAWVQERCEEGQRDKYRLFIGDLERVVNLLLSLCGRLARVERSLEALARQEPAEGSTELWDSLAHKRSLLLRQTQDALELREHLEQRQCTVHAFLRRSLDPARLRLYQSLVSRTPALLISHRRLEDVIRQHQDS
;
A
#
# COMPACT_ATOMS: atom_id res chain seq x y z
N MET A 1 -6.09 3.64 -14.77
CA MET A 1 -5.81 4.81 -13.90
C MET A 1 -5.59 4.42 -12.43
N LEU A 2 -6.46 3.63 -11.78
CA LEU A 2 -6.29 3.25 -10.36
C LEU A 2 -5.02 2.41 -10.08
N LEU A 3 -4.69 1.46 -10.98
CA LEU A 3 -3.43 0.71 -10.90
C LEU A 3 -2.22 1.64 -11.07
N VAL A 4 -2.32 2.62 -11.96
CA VAL A 4 -1.25 3.60 -12.23
C VAL A 4 -1.05 4.50 -11.01
N LEU A 5 -2.13 5.00 -10.39
CA LEU A 5 -2.06 5.82 -9.18
C LEU A 5 -1.57 5.02 -7.97
N PHE A 6 -1.97 3.76 -7.84
CA PHE A 6 -1.49 2.86 -6.79
C PHE A 6 0.00 2.54 -6.96
N VAL A 7 0.44 2.27 -8.20
CA VAL A 7 1.86 2.08 -8.53
C VAL A 7 2.64 3.37 -8.31
N LEU A 8 2.11 4.53 -8.69
CA LEU A 8 2.74 5.83 -8.46
C LEU A 8 2.88 6.15 -6.97
N LEU A 9 1.85 5.84 -6.17
CA LEU A 9 1.86 6.01 -4.72
C LEU A 9 2.82 5.03 -4.04
N MET A 10 2.84 3.77 -4.48
CA MET A 10 3.81 2.77 -4.01
C MET A 10 5.23 3.14 -4.39
N LEU A 11 5.45 3.68 -5.59
CA LEU A 11 6.75 4.19 -6.03
C LEU A 11 7.15 5.45 -5.26
N LEU A 12 6.21 6.35 -4.96
CA LEU A 12 6.46 7.53 -4.13
C LEU A 12 6.79 7.13 -2.69
N VAL A 13 6.07 6.17 -2.12
CA VAL A 13 6.33 5.64 -0.78
C VAL A 13 7.66 4.89 -0.76
N LEU A 14 7.97 4.08 -1.78
CA LEU A 14 9.25 3.41 -1.93
C LEU A 14 10.39 4.42 -2.08
N PHE A 15 10.19 5.47 -2.88
CA PHE A 15 11.13 6.58 -3.07
C PHE A 15 11.41 7.34 -1.77
N VAL A 16 10.36 7.64 -0.99
CA VAL A 16 10.49 8.26 0.33
C VAL A 16 11.20 7.32 1.30
N LEU A 17 10.91 6.01 1.25
CA LEU A 17 11.60 5.01 2.08
C LEU A 17 13.08 4.85 1.69
N LEU A 18 13.39 4.94 0.39
CA LEU A 18 14.74 4.89 -0.16
C LEU A 18 15.53 6.15 0.21
N MET A 19 14.88 7.32 0.17
CA MET A 19 15.43 8.60 0.66
C MET A 19 15.76 8.53 2.14
N LEU A 20 14.88 7.94 2.95
CA LEU A 20 15.12 7.71 4.37
C LEU A 20 16.25 6.70 4.64
N LEU A 21 16.42 5.72 3.75
CA LEU A 21 17.53 4.75 3.81
C LEU A 21 18.88 5.40 3.44
N VAL A 22 18.89 6.27 2.43
CA VAL A 22 20.12 6.90 1.88
C VAL A 22 20.61 8.07 2.74
N CYS A 23 19.73 8.80 3.43
CA CYS A 23 20.12 9.82 4.42
C CYS A 23 20.93 9.26 5.62
N CYS A 24 21.05 7.92 5.76
CA CYS A 24 21.90 7.28 6.77
C CYS A 24 23.33 6.97 6.30
N SER A 25 23.68 7.14 5.02
CA SER A 25 25.03 6.87 4.48
C SER A 25 25.66 8.17 3.96
N ALA A 26 26.73 8.61 4.62
CA ALA A 26 27.37 9.90 4.34
C ALA A 26 28.25 9.94 3.07
N ASP A 27 28.33 8.88 2.25
CA ASP A 27 29.44 8.72 1.28
C ASP A 27 29.07 8.35 -0.18
N ALA A 28 27.93 8.79 -0.75
CA ALA A 28 27.71 8.57 -2.21
C ALA A 28 26.72 9.54 -2.91
N PRO A 29 27.12 10.79 -3.23
CA PRO A 29 26.26 11.71 -3.99
C PRO A 29 25.97 11.22 -5.42
N VAL A 30 26.86 10.42 -6.02
CA VAL A 30 26.69 9.93 -7.39
C VAL A 30 25.63 8.83 -7.49
N LEU A 31 25.54 7.96 -6.47
CA LEU A 31 24.51 6.91 -6.41
C LEU A 31 23.12 7.52 -6.17
N PHE A 32 23.06 8.59 -5.38
CA PHE A 32 21.83 9.37 -5.16
C PHE A 32 21.29 9.94 -6.49
N VAL A 33 22.14 10.62 -7.26
CA VAL A 33 21.76 11.18 -8.57
C VAL A 33 21.38 10.08 -9.55
N LEU A 34 22.12 8.96 -9.57
CA LEU A 34 21.81 7.84 -10.47
C LEU A 34 20.48 7.17 -10.13
N LEU A 35 20.17 7.00 -8.84
CA LEU A 35 18.90 6.45 -8.37
C LEU A 35 17.72 7.38 -8.64
N MET A 36 17.92 8.69 -8.49
CA MET A 36 16.95 9.72 -8.88
C MET A 36 16.67 9.68 -10.38
N LEU A 37 17.71 9.59 -11.21
CA LEU A 37 17.58 9.47 -12.66
C LEU A 37 16.90 8.16 -13.07
N LEU A 38 17.18 7.05 -12.38
CA LEU A 38 16.57 5.74 -12.66
C LEU A 38 15.08 5.74 -12.31
N VAL A 39 14.69 6.34 -11.18
CA VAL A 39 13.28 6.50 -10.82
C VAL A 39 12.55 7.45 -11.77
N LEU A 40 13.18 8.58 -12.15
CA LEU A 40 12.61 9.49 -13.13
C LEU A 40 12.45 8.83 -14.51
N PHE A 41 13.42 8.01 -14.93
CA PHE A 41 13.36 7.26 -16.18
C PHE A 41 12.24 6.20 -16.16
N VAL A 42 12.07 5.48 -15.05
CA VAL A 42 10.97 4.50 -14.87
C VAL A 42 9.61 5.21 -14.87
N LEU A 43 9.51 6.39 -14.25
CA LEU A 43 8.29 7.22 -14.28
C LEU A 43 7.99 7.72 -15.69
N LEU A 44 8.99 8.20 -16.43
CA LEU A 44 8.83 8.67 -17.81
C LEU A 44 8.46 7.52 -18.76
N ALA A 45 9.05 6.33 -18.58
CA ALA A 45 8.70 5.14 -19.34
C ALA A 45 7.25 4.70 -19.07
N ALA A 46 6.81 4.70 -17.81
CA ALA A 46 5.43 4.37 -17.43
C ALA A 46 4.40 5.38 -17.98
N VAL A 47 4.78 6.67 -18.05
CA VAL A 47 3.96 7.72 -18.68
C VAL A 47 3.92 7.57 -20.20
N SER A 48 5.04 7.21 -20.84
CA SER A 48 5.12 6.99 -22.29
C SER A 48 4.30 5.78 -22.77
N GLU A 49 4.27 4.70 -21.98
CA GLU A 49 3.50 3.50 -22.30
C GLU A 49 1.98 3.73 -22.15
N SER A 50 1.59 4.66 -21.28
CA SER A 50 0.20 5.11 -21.12
C SER A 50 -0.32 5.96 -22.30
N ALA A 51 0.57 6.55 -23.10
CA ALA A 51 0.21 7.36 -24.27
C ALA A 51 0.02 6.53 -25.56
N SER A 52 0.48 5.27 -25.56
CA SER A 52 0.48 4.42 -26.78
C SER A 52 -0.74 3.49 -26.90
N GLN A 53 -1.59 3.39 -25.87
CA GLN A 53 -2.88 2.69 -25.97
C GLN A 53 -4.03 3.66 -26.25
N GLY A 54 -3.94 4.36 -27.38
CA GLY A 54 -5.10 4.92 -28.06
C GLY A 54 -5.87 3.79 -28.74
N VAL A 55 -7.08 3.52 -28.24
CA VAL A 55 -7.98 2.46 -28.71
C VAL A 55 -8.27 2.62 -30.20
N GLN A 56 -7.81 1.66 -31.01
CA GLN A 56 -8.17 1.52 -32.42
C GLN A 56 -9.53 0.81 -32.50
N PHE A 57 -10.62 1.56 -32.70
CA PHE A 57 -11.91 0.97 -33.07
C PHE A 57 -11.92 0.67 -34.57
N SER A 58 -12.06 -0.61 -34.94
CA SER A 58 -12.36 -1.02 -36.31
C SER A 58 -13.87 -0.95 -36.57
N PRO A 59 -14.32 -0.50 -37.76
CA PRO A 59 -15.73 -0.36 -38.06
C PRO A 59 -16.39 -1.71 -38.33
N VAL A 60 -17.55 -1.93 -37.69
CA VAL A 60 -18.44 -3.07 -37.95
C VAL A 60 -19.13 -2.87 -39.30
N SER A 61 -19.05 -3.89 -40.18
CA SER A 61 -19.73 -3.91 -41.48
C SER A 61 -21.23 -4.26 -41.34
N PRO A 62 -22.10 -3.83 -42.27
CA PRO A 62 -23.54 -3.97 -42.13
C PRO A 62 -24.05 -5.36 -42.51
N VAL A 63 -25.01 -5.88 -41.73
CA VAL A 63 -25.70 -7.16 -41.94
C VAL A 63 -26.82 -6.99 -42.98
N GLN A 64 -26.85 -7.87 -43.99
CA GLN A 64 -27.97 -7.99 -44.95
C GLN A 64 -29.08 -8.93 -44.42
N PRO A 65 -30.34 -8.76 -44.84
CA PRO A 65 -31.44 -9.60 -44.39
C PRO A 65 -31.55 -10.88 -45.22
N VAL A 66 -31.56 -12.04 -44.56
CA VAL A 66 -31.88 -13.33 -45.19
C VAL A 66 -33.29 -13.76 -44.82
N ARG A 67 -34.00 -14.18 -45.86
CA ARG A 67 -35.41 -14.51 -46.00
C ARG A 67 -35.78 -15.84 -45.30
N SER A 68 -36.99 -15.89 -44.76
CA SER A 68 -37.63 -17.02 -44.08
C SER A 68 -37.56 -18.36 -44.81
N GLN A 69 -37.39 -19.45 -44.06
CA GLN A 69 -38.05 -20.74 -44.29
C GLN A 69 -38.15 -21.61 -43.01
N ARG A 70 -39.12 -22.53 -43.05
CA ARG A 70 -39.94 -23.18 -41.99
C ARG A 70 -39.24 -24.11 -40.97
N PRO A 71 -39.94 -24.51 -39.89
CA PRO A 71 -39.40 -25.30 -38.78
C PRO A 71 -39.47 -26.81 -39.05
N ALA A 72 -38.42 -27.53 -38.66
CA ALA A 72 -38.45 -28.97 -38.46
C ALA A 72 -37.53 -29.31 -37.29
N ASP A 73 -38.10 -30.11 -36.40
CA ASP A 73 -37.60 -30.65 -35.14
C ASP A 73 -36.18 -31.26 -35.23
N VAL A 74 -35.37 -31.07 -34.19
CA VAL A 74 -34.47 -32.06 -33.55
C VAL A 74 -33.49 -31.36 -32.60
N ARG A 75 -33.65 -31.73 -31.33
CA ARG A 75 -32.67 -31.78 -30.22
C ARG A 75 -32.38 -30.49 -29.45
N SER A 76 -33.13 -30.33 -28.37
CA SER A 76 -32.64 -29.82 -27.08
C SER A 76 -31.23 -30.36 -26.79
N GLU A 77 -30.22 -29.49 -26.78
CA GLU A 77 -29.01 -29.58 -25.93
C GLU A 77 -28.16 -28.27 -25.98
N PRO A 78 -28.64 -27.13 -25.44
CA PRO A 78 -27.74 -26.03 -25.05
C PRO A 78 -27.61 -25.85 -23.52
N SER A 79 -28.43 -26.52 -22.70
CA SER A 79 -28.47 -26.30 -21.24
C SER A 79 -27.38 -27.06 -20.50
N GLU A 80 -27.22 -28.36 -20.72
CA GLU A 80 -26.29 -29.18 -19.94
C GLU A 80 -24.82 -28.74 -20.11
N ARG A 81 -24.41 -28.36 -21.33
CA ARG A 81 -23.04 -27.85 -21.59
C ARG A 81 -22.77 -26.50 -20.93
N HIS A 82 -23.75 -25.61 -20.88
CA HIS A 82 -23.63 -24.34 -20.15
C HIS A 82 -23.56 -24.59 -18.63
N ASP A 83 -24.41 -25.48 -18.12
CA ASP A 83 -24.46 -25.81 -16.70
C ASP A 83 -23.19 -26.54 -16.22
N HIS A 84 -22.64 -27.47 -17.01
CA HIS A 84 -21.36 -28.13 -16.72
C HIS A 84 -20.17 -27.16 -16.78
N SER A 85 -20.19 -26.18 -17.69
CA SER A 85 -19.18 -25.11 -17.78
C SER A 85 -19.22 -24.19 -16.56
N LEU A 86 -20.43 -23.79 -16.13
CA LEU A 86 -20.64 -22.97 -14.94
C LEU A 86 -20.25 -23.71 -13.65
N VAL A 87 -20.59 -25.00 -13.53
CA VAL A 87 -20.20 -25.84 -12.38
C VAL A 87 -18.68 -26.00 -12.34
N SER A 88 -18.03 -26.28 -13.48
CA SER A 88 -16.57 -26.38 -13.55
C SER A 88 -15.92 -25.06 -13.13
N ARG A 89 -16.43 -23.92 -13.61
CA ARG A 89 -15.91 -22.59 -13.25
C ARG A 89 -16.09 -22.26 -11.77
N LYS A 90 -17.20 -22.68 -11.15
CA LYS A 90 -17.41 -22.54 -9.70
C LYS A 90 -16.39 -23.35 -8.91
N VAL A 91 -16.13 -24.59 -9.31
CA VAL A 91 -15.14 -25.45 -8.65
C VAL A 91 -13.74 -24.82 -8.75
N GLU A 92 -13.34 -24.37 -9.94
CA GLU A 92 -12.06 -23.66 -10.14
C GLU A 92 -11.93 -22.42 -9.25
N LEU A 93 -12.99 -21.62 -9.13
CA LEU A 93 -13.02 -20.43 -8.27
C LEU A 93 -12.90 -20.80 -6.80
N CYS A 94 -13.60 -21.86 -6.35
CA CYS A 94 -13.50 -22.35 -4.99
C CYS A 94 -12.09 -22.88 -4.67
N ASP A 95 -11.45 -23.60 -5.60
CA ASP A 95 -10.07 -24.07 -5.44
C ASP A 95 -9.07 -22.92 -5.41
N ALA A 96 -9.23 -21.93 -6.31
CA ALA A 96 -8.39 -20.73 -6.32
C ALA A 96 -8.53 -19.92 -5.02
N LEU A 97 -9.75 -19.78 -4.49
CA LEU A 97 -10.01 -19.09 -3.24
C LEU A 97 -9.40 -19.83 -2.03
N ARG A 98 -9.55 -21.16 -1.97
CA ARG A 98 -8.92 -21.99 -0.94
C ARG A 98 -7.40 -21.82 -0.94
N SER A 99 -6.77 -21.95 -2.11
CA SER A 99 -5.33 -21.74 -2.29
C SER A 99 -4.89 -20.33 -1.86
N CYS A 100 -5.67 -19.31 -2.20
CA CYS A 100 -5.43 -17.92 -1.79
C CYS A 100 -5.44 -17.76 -0.25
N ILE A 101 -6.47 -18.30 0.42
CA ILE A 101 -6.59 -18.25 1.87
C ILE A 101 -5.41 -18.94 2.55
N GLU A 102 -5.02 -20.13 2.08
CA GLU A 102 -3.86 -20.84 2.62
C GLU A 102 -2.57 -20.03 2.43
N SER A 103 -2.40 -19.36 1.29
CA SER A 103 -1.26 -18.49 1.04
C SER A 103 -1.21 -17.31 2.01
N LEU A 104 -2.35 -16.65 2.24
CA LEU A 104 -2.46 -15.54 3.19
C LEU A 104 -2.18 -15.98 4.62
N GLN A 105 -2.65 -17.18 5.01
CA GLN A 105 -2.35 -17.75 6.33
C GLN A 105 -0.86 -18.06 6.51
N ARG A 106 -0.19 -18.56 5.45
CA ARG A 106 1.26 -18.78 5.47
C ARG A 106 2.02 -17.45 5.61
N GLU A 107 1.66 -16.45 4.82
CA GLU A 107 2.23 -15.09 4.92
C GLU A 107 2.05 -14.51 6.33
N LYS A 108 0.87 -14.70 6.94
CA LYS A 108 0.57 -14.24 8.31
C LYS A 108 1.48 -14.88 9.35
N LYS A 109 1.74 -16.18 9.23
CA LYS A 109 2.64 -16.89 10.14
C LYS A 109 4.06 -16.37 10.04
N ILE A 110 4.56 -16.17 8.81
CA ILE A 110 5.90 -15.64 8.54
C ILE A 110 6.03 -14.23 9.13
N LEU A 111 5.10 -13.34 8.81
CA LEU A 111 5.12 -11.96 9.28
C LEU A 111 4.97 -11.86 10.80
N SER A 112 4.16 -12.73 11.42
CA SER A 112 4.02 -12.80 12.88
C SER A 112 5.34 -13.18 13.56
N ALA A 113 6.06 -14.16 13.00
CA ALA A 113 7.39 -14.54 13.48
C ALA A 113 8.40 -13.39 13.32
N GLU A 114 8.37 -12.68 12.19
CA GLU A 114 9.23 -11.53 11.95
C GLU A 114 8.94 -10.37 12.93
N LEU A 115 7.67 -10.05 13.15
CA LEU A 115 7.25 -9.04 14.14
C LEU A 115 7.66 -9.42 15.57
N LYS A 116 7.69 -10.70 15.90
CA LYS A 116 8.18 -11.18 17.19
C LYS A 116 9.69 -10.97 17.32
N ALA A 117 10.47 -11.41 16.34
CA ALA A 117 11.91 -11.20 16.31
C ALA A 117 12.27 -9.70 16.32
N HIS A 118 11.48 -8.86 15.65
CA HIS A 118 11.64 -7.40 15.66
C HIS A 118 11.36 -6.79 17.03
N ARG A 119 10.34 -7.27 17.75
CA ARG A 119 10.07 -6.86 19.13
C ARG A 119 11.20 -7.25 20.09
N GLU A 120 11.75 -8.45 19.94
CA GLU A 120 12.91 -8.90 20.72
C GLU A 120 14.15 -8.04 20.44
N LEU A 121 14.38 -7.66 19.17
CA LEU A 121 15.42 -6.69 18.82
C LEU A 121 15.18 -5.34 19.49
N GLY A 122 13.94 -4.84 19.48
CA GLY A 122 13.57 -3.59 20.15
C GLY A 122 13.88 -3.59 21.64
N GLN A 123 13.56 -4.69 22.33
CA GLN A 123 13.88 -4.87 23.76
C GLN A 123 15.40 -4.88 24.01
N ARG A 124 16.18 -5.54 23.14
CA ARG A 124 17.64 -5.55 23.25
C ARG A 124 18.25 -4.17 23.06
N VAL A 125 17.77 -3.43 22.07
CA VAL A 125 18.23 -2.05 21.82
C VAL A 125 17.86 -1.16 23.00
N ASP A 126 16.63 -1.24 23.51
CA ASP A 126 16.21 -0.49 24.70
C ASP A 126 17.12 -0.78 25.90
N ALA A 127 17.43 -2.06 26.18
CA ALA A 127 18.35 -2.43 27.24
C ALA A 127 19.74 -1.77 27.11
N TRP A 128 20.29 -1.68 25.89
CA TRP A 128 21.57 -0.99 25.67
C TRP A 128 21.48 0.52 25.93
N VAL A 129 20.36 1.14 25.57
CA VAL A 129 20.11 2.57 25.85
C VAL A 129 19.99 2.80 27.35
N GLN A 130 19.26 1.95 28.07
CA GLN A 130 19.15 2.03 29.53
C GLN A 130 20.50 1.82 30.23
N GLU A 131 21.39 1.00 29.68
CA GLU A 131 22.71 0.75 30.28
C GLU A 131 23.70 1.90 30.00
N ARG A 132 23.71 2.47 28.78
CA ARG A 132 24.80 3.34 28.30
C ARG A 132 24.48 4.82 28.15
N CYS A 133 23.21 5.21 28.16
CA CYS A 133 22.81 6.59 27.96
C CYS A 133 22.45 7.29 29.27
N GLU A 134 22.55 8.61 29.28
CA GLU A 134 22.10 9.46 30.40
C GLU A 134 20.56 9.54 30.44
N GLU A 135 19.98 9.88 31.59
CA GLU A 135 18.52 9.95 31.79
C GLU A 135 17.81 10.79 30.71
N GLY A 136 18.29 12.01 30.44
CA GLY A 136 17.71 12.87 29.40
C GLY A 136 17.85 12.33 27.97
N GLN A 137 18.80 11.45 27.69
CA GLN A 137 18.92 10.77 26.40
C GLN A 137 17.95 9.58 26.31
N ARG A 138 17.76 8.84 27.41
CA ARG A 138 16.79 7.75 27.52
C ARG A 138 15.37 8.25 27.26
N ASP A 139 15.01 9.40 27.82
CA ASP A 139 13.69 10.01 27.60
C ASP A 139 13.47 10.38 26.12
N LYS A 140 14.47 11.01 25.49
CA LYS A 140 14.41 11.35 24.06
C LYS A 140 14.25 10.10 23.19
N TYR A 141 15.00 9.04 23.49
CA TYR A 141 14.88 7.75 22.80
C TYR A 141 13.49 7.12 22.99
N ARG A 142 13.00 7.05 24.24
CA ARG A 142 11.69 6.46 24.56
C ARG A 142 10.56 7.19 23.85
N LEU A 143 10.58 8.52 23.88
CA LEU A 143 9.59 9.33 23.16
C LEU A 143 9.67 9.05 21.66
N PHE A 144 10.87 9.03 21.08
CA PHE A 144 11.05 8.78 19.65
C PHE A 144 10.50 7.41 19.21
N ILE A 145 10.90 6.32 19.88
CA ILE A 145 10.41 4.97 19.56
C ILE A 145 8.90 4.87 19.75
N GLY A 146 8.36 5.46 20.83
CA GLY A 146 6.92 5.47 21.08
C GLY A 146 6.11 6.22 20.02
N ASP A 147 6.67 7.29 19.46
CA ASP A 147 5.99 8.09 18.44
C ASP A 147 6.15 7.50 17.03
N LEU A 148 7.22 6.73 16.77
CA LEU A 148 7.45 6.09 15.48
C LEU A 148 6.27 5.23 15.03
N GLU A 149 5.83 4.30 15.87
CA GLU A 149 4.69 3.44 15.52
C GLU A 149 3.38 4.25 15.41
N ARG A 150 3.20 5.26 16.26
CA ARG A 150 1.98 6.10 16.28
C ARG A 150 1.83 6.91 15.00
N VAL A 151 2.89 7.59 14.57
CA VAL A 151 2.90 8.41 13.35
C VAL A 151 2.68 7.54 12.12
N VAL A 152 3.36 6.38 12.02
CA VAL A 152 3.15 5.43 10.91
C VAL A 152 1.70 4.94 10.88
N ASN A 153 1.14 4.54 12.03
CA ASN A 153 -0.25 4.07 12.10
C ASN A 153 -1.28 5.16 11.78
N LEU A 154 -1.02 6.41 12.17
CA LEU A 154 -1.84 7.56 11.82
C LEU A 154 -1.86 7.77 10.30
N LEU A 155 -0.68 7.82 9.66
CA LEU A 155 -0.55 7.96 8.22
C LEU A 155 -1.29 6.84 7.48
N LEU A 156 -1.11 5.58 7.88
CA LEU A 156 -1.83 4.44 7.28
C LEU A 156 -3.35 4.56 7.45
N SER A 157 -3.81 5.07 8.58
CA SER A 157 -5.23 5.30 8.84
C SER A 157 -5.82 6.38 7.92
N LEU A 158 -5.11 7.51 7.78
CA LEU A 158 -5.53 8.61 6.91
C LEU A 158 -5.54 8.18 5.44
N CYS A 159 -4.47 7.55 4.96
CA CYS A 159 -4.40 7.00 3.60
C CYS A 159 -5.54 6.02 3.31
N GLY A 160 -5.81 5.09 4.23
CA GLY A 160 -6.89 4.13 4.07
C GLY A 160 -8.29 4.78 4.06
N ARG A 161 -8.51 5.82 4.87
CA ARG A 161 -9.77 6.60 4.88
C ARG A 161 -9.93 7.41 3.60
N LEU A 162 -8.88 8.08 3.14
CA LEU A 162 -8.87 8.87 1.92
C LEU A 162 -9.17 7.99 0.71
N ALA A 163 -8.48 6.84 0.59
CA ALA A 163 -8.70 5.90 -0.51
C ALA A 163 -10.14 5.37 -0.56
N ARG A 164 -10.81 5.19 0.59
CA ARG A 164 -12.24 4.82 0.62
C ARG A 164 -13.13 5.95 0.10
N VAL A 165 -12.87 7.19 0.53
CA VAL A 165 -13.63 8.37 0.07
C VAL A 165 -13.44 8.59 -1.44
N GLU A 166 -12.22 8.46 -1.94
CA GLU A 166 -11.91 8.57 -3.37
C GLU A 166 -12.64 7.49 -4.18
N ARG A 167 -12.64 6.23 -3.71
CA ARG A 167 -13.42 5.16 -4.36
C ARG A 167 -14.92 5.45 -4.36
N SER A 168 -15.47 6.03 -3.29
CA SER A 168 -16.89 6.41 -3.22
C SER A 168 -17.21 7.54 -4.21
N LEU A 169 -16.35 8.55 -4.31
CA LEU A 169 -16.50 9.64 -5.29
C LEU A 169 -16.42 9.12 -6.73
N GLU A 170 -15.48 8.23 -7.03
CA GLU A 170 -15.35 7.58 -8.34
C GLU A 170 -16.54 6.66 -8.67
N ALA A 171 -17.14 6.02 -7.68
CA ALA A 171 -18.35 5.23 -7.86
C ALA A 171 -19.55 6.12 -8.21
N LEU A 172 -19.73 7.23 -7.50
CA LEU A 172 -20.81 8.19 -7.78
C LEU A 172 -20.63 8.87 -9.14
N ALA A 173 -19.41 9.23 -9.52
CA ALA A 173 -19.12 9.83 -10.82
C ALA A 173 -19.45 8.92 -12.02
N ARG A 174 -19.57 7.59 -11.80
CA ARG A 174 -19.94 6.59 -12.81
C ARG A 174 -21.41 6.23 -12.81
N GLN A 175 -22.19 6.71 -11.84
CA GLN A 175 -23.62 6.47 -11.74
C GLN A 175 -24.39 7.56 -12.48
N GLU A 176 -25.56 7.21 -13.03
CA GLU A 176 -26.49 8.21 -13.56
C GLU A 176 -26.95 9.13 -12.42
N PRO A 177 -27.06 10.45 -12.64
CA PRO A 177 -27.43 11.40 -11.61
C PRO A 177 -28.84 11.11 -11.07
N ALA A 178 -28.89 10.59 -9.85
CA ALA A 178 -30.12 10.37 -9.09
C ALA A 178 -30.40 11.53 -8.12
N GLU A 179 -31.63 11.64 -7.65
CA GLU A 179 -32.00 12.58 -6.57
C GLU A 179 -31.09 12.36 -5.35
N GLY A 180 -30.51 13.45 -4.82
CA GLY A 180 -29.56 13.41 -3.70
C GLY A 180 -28.11 13.10 -4.07
N SER A 181 -27.79 12.78 -5.33
CA SER A 181 -26.42 12.49 -5.76
C SER A 181 -25.49 13.70 -5.61
N THR A 182 -25.98 14.92 -5.86
CA THR A 182 -25.21 16.16 -5.72
C THR A 182 -24.84 16.42 -4.25
N GLU A 183 -25.80 16.30 -3.33
CA GLU A 183 -25.57 16.53 -1.90
C GLU A 183 -24.59 15.51 -1.30
N LEU A 184 -24.71 14.24 -1.70
CA LEU A 184 -23.76 13.19 -1.30
C LEU A 184 -22.35 13.46 -1.86
N TRP A 185 -22.26 13.91 -3.11
CA TRP A 185 -20.99 14.29 -3.72
C TRP A 185 -20.32 15.44 -2.96
N ASP A 186 -21.06 16.51 -2.65
CA ASP A 186 -20.55 17.67 -1.90
C ASP A 186 -20.05 17.26 -0.50
N SER A 187 -20.81 16.41 0.19
CA SER A 187 -20.43 15.88 1.51
C SER A 187 -19.13 15.06 1.45
N LEU A 188 -18.99 14.18 0.45
CA LEU A 188 -17.78 13.38 0.25
C LEU A 188 -16.59 14.23 -0.20
N ALA A 189 -16.81 15.26 -1.04
CA ALA A 189 -15.79 16.20 -1.46
C ALA A 189 -15.28 17.04 -0.28
N HIS A 190 -16.18 17.51 0.59
CA HIS A 190 -15.81 18.18 1.84
C HIS A 190 -14.99 17.26 2.75
N LYS A 191 -15.43 16.01 2.93
CA LYS A 191 -14.70 15.00 3.71
C LYS A 191 -13.30 14.70 3.13
N ARG A 192 -13.18 14.65 1.80
CA ARG A 192 -11.88 14.51 1.10
C ARG A 192 -10.96 15.66 1.43
N SER A 193 -11.44 16.90 1.35
CA SER A 193 -10.66 18.10 1.68
C SER A 193 -10.13 18.06 3.12
N LEU A 194 -10.99 17.70 4.09
CA LEU A 194 -10.57 17.55 5.49
C LEU A 194 -9.50 16.46 5.67
N LEU A 195 -9.66 15.30 5.02
CA LEU A 195 -8.68 14.21 5.10
C LEU A 195 -7.33 14.59 4.47
N LEU A 196 -7.33 15.36 3.39
CA LEU A 196 -6.11 15.86 2.77
C LEU A 196 -5.36 16.81 3.72
N ARG A 197 -6.07 17.73 4.37
CA ARG A 197 -5.49 18.60 5.39
C ARG A 197 -4.90 17.81 6.56
N GLN A 198 -5.63 16.83 7.09
CA GLN A 198 -5.12 15.94 8.15
C GLN A 198 -3.89 15.15 7.71
N THR A 199 -3.83 14.77 6.43
CA THR A 199 -2.66 14.08 5.87
C THR A 199 -1.45 15.00 5.84
N GLN A 200 -1.64 16.26 5.46
CA GLN A 200 -0.57 17.26 5.52
C GLN A 200 -0.06 17.46 6.96
N ASP A 201 -0.96 17.65 7.92
CA ASP A 201 -0.59 17.78 9.34
C ASP A 201 0.19 16.54 9.84
N ALA A 202 -0.21 15.34 9.41
CA ALA A 202 0.49 14.10 9.77
C ALA A 202 1.87 13.95 9.09
N LEU A 203 2.08 14.55 7.91
CA LEU A 203 3.39 14.61 7.25
C LEU A 203 4.34 15.54 8.00
N GLU A 204 3.86 16.65 8.55
CA GLU A 204 4.66 17.51 9.42
C GLU A 204 5.09 16.79 10.70
N LEU A 205 4.19 15.99 11.31
CA LEU A 205 4.55 15.12 12.44
C LEU A 205 5.65 14.12 12.09
N ARG A 206 5.65 13.58 10.86
CA ARG A 206 6.70 12.69 10.36
C ARG A 206 8.03 13.44 10.20
N GLU A 207 8.03 14.65 9.68
CA GLU A 207 9.26 15.46 9.56
C GLU A 207 9.86 15.78 10.94
N HIS A 208 9.02 16.13 11.92
CA HIS A 208 9.48 16.31 13.30
C HIS A 208 10.03 15.00 13.90
N LEU A 209 9.42 13.86 13.57
CA LEU A 209 9.90 12.55 13.99
C LEU A 209 11.27 12.23 13.37
N GLU A 210 11.50 12.58 12.10
CA GLU A 210 12.79 12.41 11.41
C GLU A 210 13.89 13.29 12.05
N GLN A 211 13.58 14.52 12.43
CA GLN A 211 14.52 15.38 13.18
C GLN A 211 14.89 14.78 14.55
N ARG A 212 13.89 14.20 15.24
CA ARG A 212 14.11 13.48 16.50
C ARG A 212 14.94 12.22 16.29
N GLN A 213 14.72 11.48 15.21
CA GLN A 213 15.56 10.34 14.83
C GLN A 213 17.01 10.73 14.67
N CYS A 214 17.30 11.84 13.96
CA CYS A 214 18.66 12.35 13.81
C CYS A 214 19.30 12.69 15.16
N THR A 215 18.54 13.33 16.05
CA THR A 215 18.99 13.64 17.41
C THR A 215 19.32 12.37 18.20
N VAL A 216 18.44 11.37 18.13
CA VAL A 216 18.64 10.07 18.81
C VAL A 216 19.84 9.33 18.26
N HIS A 217 19.97 9.27 16.93
CA HIS A 217 21.11 8.65 16.28
C HIS A 217 22.44 9.30 16.68
N ALA A 218 22.47 10.63 16.78
CA ALA A 218 23.69 11.38 17.10
C ALA A 218 24.28 11.01 18.47
N PHE A 219 23.46 10.86 19.51
CA PHE A 219 23.96 10.43 20.82
C PHE A 219 24.20 8.93 20.90
N LEU A 220 23.35 8.10 20.26
CA LEU A 220 23.56 6.64 20.24
C LEU A 220 24.85 6.26 19.53
N ARG A 221 25.27 7.00 18.50
CA ARG A 221 26.56 6.79 17.82
C ARG A 221 27.76 6.99 18.76
N ARG A 222 27.62 7.82 19.80
CA ARG A 222 28.69 8.08 20.79
C ARG A 222 28.66 7.05 21.92
N SER A 223 27.48 6.54 22.27
CA SER A 223 27.29 5.60 23.37
C SER A 223 27.41 4.12 22.99
N LEU A 224 27.08 3.75 21.74
CA LEU A 224 27.02 2.35 21.29
C LEU A 224 28.17 2.00 20.34
N ASP A 225 28.59 0.73 20.37
CA ASP A 225 29.53 0.21 19.36
C ASP A 225 28.88 0.13 17.96
N PRO A 226 29.68 0.07 16.88
CA PRO A 226 29.16 0.07 15.52
C PRO A 226 28.20 -1.09 15.21
N ALA A 227 28.37 -2.27 15.83
CA ALA A 227 27.49 -3.41 15.58
C ALA A 227 26.10 -3.19 16.20
N ARG A 228 26.05 -2.69 17.44
CA ARG A 228 24.79 -2.32 18.12
C ARG A 228 24.10 -1.13 17.46
N LEU A 229 24.86 -0.14 17.00
CA LEU A 229 24.31 1.00 16.27
C LEU A 229 23.62 0.57 14.96
N ARG A 230 24.20 -0.38 14.22
CA ARG A 230 23.57 -0.95 13.01
C ARG A 230 22.26 -1.68 13.33
N LEU A 231 22.20 -2.36 14.47
CA LEU A 231 20.98 -3.03 14.92
C LEU A 231 19.88 -2.02 15.29
N TYR A 232 20.22 -0.92 15.95
CA TYR A 232 19.30 0.21 16.15
C TYR A 232 18.82 0.80 14.82
N GLN A 233 19.73 1.05 13.87
CA GLN A 233 19.36 1.57 12.55
C GLN A 233 18.41 0.62 11.82
N SER A 234 18.69 -0.69 11.83
CA SER A 234 17.81 -1.70 11.25
C SER A 234 16.46 -1.78 11.96
N LEU A 235 16.40 -1.57 13.28
CA LEU A 235 15.15 -1.54 14.04
C LEU A 235 14.28 -0.38 13.51
N VAL A 236 14.83 0.84 13.50
CA VAL A 236 14.10 2.04 13.09
C VAL A 236 13.66 1.98 11.62
N SER A 237 14.55 1.57 10.71
CA SER A 237 14.26 1.57 9.27
C SER A 237 13.26 0.49 8.84
N ARG A 238 13.23 -0.66 9.53
CA ARG A 238 12.30 -1.76 9.20
C ARG A 238 10.93 -1.63 9.85
N THR A 239 10.81 -0.87 10.94
CA THR A 239 9.51 -0.68 11.65
C THR A 239 8.38 -0.24 10.71
N PRO A 240 8.53 0.79 9.85
CA PRO A 240 7.45 1.18 8.94
C PRO A 240 7.05 0.07 7.97
N ALA A 241 8.02 -0.64 7.38
CA ALA A 241 7.76 -1.72 6.42
C ALA A 241 6.99 -2.88 7.06
N LEU A 242 7.33 -3.24 8.31
CA LEU A 242 6.63 -4.28 9.06
C LEU A 242 5.18 -3.87 9.41
N LEU A 243 4.98 -2.61 9.84
CA LEU A 243 3.64 -2.09 10.15
C LEU A 243 2.75 -2.04 8.90
N ILE A 244 3.29 -1.60 7.76
CA ILE A 244 2.59 -1.60 6.47
C ILE A 244 2.18 -3.01 6.09
N SER A 245 3.12 -3.95 6.14
CA SER A 245 2.87 -5.36 5.77
C SER A 245 1.82 -5.99 6.67
N HIS A 246 1.91 -5.72 7.98
CA HIS A 246 0.95 -6.23 8.97
C HIS A 246 -0.46 -5.70 8.68
N ARG A 247 -0.57 -4.39 8.46
CA ARG A 247 -1.86 -3.76 8.18
C ARG A 247 -2.47 -4.22 6.86
N ARG A 248 -1.68 -4.33 5.80
CA ARG A 248 -2.12 -4.88 4.51
C ARG A 248 -2.72 -6.28 4.71
N LEU A 249 -2.01 -7.14 5.43
CA LEU A 249 -2.45 -8.52 5.61
C LEU A 249 -3.72 -8.61 6.45
N GLU A 250 -3.83 -7.81 7.52
CA GLU A 250 -5.04 -7.71 8.33
C GLU A 250 -6.23 -7.11 7.56
N ASP A 251 -6.00 -6.21 6.62
CA ASP A 251 -7.06 -5.66 5.76
C ASP A 251 -7.54 -6.71 4.73
N VAL A 252 -6.62 -7.46 4.11
CA VAL A 252 -6.97 -8.55 3.17
C VAL A 252 -7.72 -9.67 3.89
N ILE A 253 -7.28 -10.08 5.08
CA ILE A 253 -7.97 -11.12 5.85
C ILE A 253 -9.39 -10.69 6.23
N ARG A 254 -9.57 -9.45 6.69
CA ARG A 254 -10.90 -8.91 6.99
C ARG A 254 -11.81 -8.89 5.78
N GLN A 255 -11.31 -8.47 4.61
CA GLN A 255 -12.08 -8.51 3.36
C GLN A 255 -12.59 -9.92 3.02
N HIS A 256 -11.81 -10.96 3.31
CA HIS A 256 -12.23 -12.35 3.09
C HIS A 256 -13.18 -12.90 4.15
N GLN A 257 -13.24 -12.32 5.35
CA GLN A 257 -14.19 -12.73 6.40
C GLN A 257 -15.55 -12.07 6.23
N ASP A 258 -15.57 -10.88 5.62
CA ASP A 258 -16.78 -10.08 5.38
C ASP A 258 -17.43 -10.36 4.00
N SER A 259 -16.85 -11.24 3.17
CA SER A 259 -17.35 -11.65 1.83
C SER A 259 -17.91 -13.07 1.84
#